data_AF-A0A832F4G6-F1
#
_entry.id   AF-A0A832F4G6-F1
#
_cell.length_a   1.000
_cell.length_b   1.000
_cell.length_c   1.000
_cell.angle_alpha   90.00
_cell.angle_beta   90.00
_cell.angle_gamma   90.00
#
_symmetry.space_group_name_H-M   'P 1'
#
loop_
_entity.id
_entity.type
_entity.pdbx_description
1 polymer ?
#
loop_
_entity_poly.entity_id
_entity_poly.type
_entity_poly.pdbx_seq_one_letter_code
_entity_poly.pdbx_strand_id
1 'polypeptide(L)'
;MKQLAAEDHLTVADLNGPMVAMLTKAYDTDPTLAQKIIPDRVHPGPGGHLIMAECLLKAWNAPALVSSVKLDAASKTLVSAAATRVSNLRFGTSISWTQTDDALPMPVDWNDPVTVLAVRSSDFMEALDEEPLVVTNLDAPRWTLTIDGENIGTFTREELAAGINLAQYATPMAKQAAQVQALTVKHNAIHFLRWRSVQVPLQAEKDPHIKKALAELDAFEADVVKEQRAAALPRPHRFELTPAQ
;
A
#
# COMPACT_ATOMS: atom_id res chain seq x y z
N MET A 1 11.19 -17.24 22.99
CA MET A 1 11.29 -16.73 21.61
C MET A 1 12.38 -15.68 21.44
N LYS A 2 12.30 -14.47 22.01
CA LYS A 2 13.34 -13.42 21.83
C LYS A 2 14.75 -13.88 22.26
N GLN A 3 14.86 -14.58 23.39
CA GLN A 3 16.13 -15.15 23.86
C GLN A 3 16.68 -16.20 22.88
N LEU A 4 15.87 -17.20 22.52
CA LEU A 4 16.28 -18.25 21.57
C LEU A 4 16.70 -17.67 20.22
N ALA A 5 15.97 -16.69 19.71
CA ALA A 5 16.34 -16.04 18.45
C ALA A 5 17.67 -15.27 18.55
N ALA A 6 17.99 -14.68 19.70
CA ALA A 6 19.28 -14.06 19.92
C ALA A 6 20.41 -15.10 19.98
N GLU A 7 20.18 -16.23 20.64
CA GLU A 7 21.12 -17.36 20.71
C GLU A 7 21.38 -17.97 19.33
N ASP A 8 20.35 -18.09 18.49
CA ASP A 8 20.41 -18.71 17.16
C ASP A 8 20.65 -17.72 16.02
N HIS A 9 20.85 -16.43 16.31
CA HIS A 9 21.03 -15.36 15.33
C HIS A 9 19.87 -15.23 14.31
N LEU A 10 18.64 -15.39 14.79
CA LEU A 10 17.41 -15.29 13.99
C LEU A 10 16.74 -13.92 14.15
N THR A 11 16.14 -13.43 13.06
CA THR A 11 15.27 -12.26 13.09
C THR A 11 13.97 -12.57 13.82
N VAL A 12 13.53 -11.65 14.69
CA VAL A 12 12.23 -11.74 15.38
C VAL A 12 11.27 -10.70 14.82
N ALA A 13 10.11 -11.16 14.33
CA ALA A 13 8.95 -10.30 14.10
C ALA A 13 8.00 -10.40 15.30
N ASP A 14 7.95 -9.36 16.13
CA ASP A 14 7.00 -9.27 17.24
C ASP A 14 5.66 -8.74 16.72
N LEU A 15 4.69 -9.64 16.54
CA LEU A 15 3.35 -9.27 16.09
C LEU A 15 2.43 -8.87 17.26
N ASN A 16 2.80 -9.19 18.51
CA ASN A 16 1.89 -8.99 19.64
C ASN A 16 1.93 -7.56 20.17
N GLY A 17 3.13 -7.06 20.48
CA GLY A 17 3.30 -5.72 21.07
C GLY A 17 2.67 -4.61 20.22
N PRO A 18 3.02 -4.48 18.92
CA PRO A 18 2.43 -3.47 18.05
C PRO A 18 0.92 -3.61 17.86
N MET A 19 0.40 -4.85 17.75
CA MET A 19 -1.04 -5.09 17.67
C MET A 19 -1.78 -4.61 18.92
N VAL A 20 -1.25 -4.88 20.12
CA VAL A 20 -1.84 -4.40 21.37
C VAL A 20 -1.83 -2.87 21.45
N ALA A 21 -0.74 -2.23 21.03
CA ALA A 21 -0.64 -0.77 21.00
C ALA A 21 -1.65 -0.13 20.03
N MET A 22 -1.78 -0.69 18.83
CA MET A 22 -2.76 -0.25 17.84
C MET A 22 -4.20 -0.45 18.35
N LEU A 23 -4.51 -1.61 18.94
CA LEU A 23 -5.85 -1.88 19.49
C LEU A 23 -6.21 -0.94 20.64
N THR A 24 -5.24 -0.58 21.48
CA THR A 24 -5.45 0.39 22.57
C THR A 24 -5.84 1.75 22.01
N LYS A 25 -5.07 2.28 21.05
CA LYS A 25 -5.35 3.55 20.37
C LYS A 25 -6.69 3.53 19.62
N ALA A 26 -6.98 2.42 18.93
CA ALA A 26 -8.25 2.23 18.23
C ALA A 26 -9.43 2.24 19.20
N TYR A 27 -9.30 1.59 20.36
CA TYR A 27 -10.33 1.56 21.39
C TYR A 27 -10.58 2.96 21.99
N ASP A 28 -9.52 3.72 22.26
CA ASP A 28 -9.65 5.10 22.76
C ASP A 28 -10.36 6.03 21.75
N THR A 29 -10.25 5.72 20.46
CA THR A 29 -10.87 6.48 19.37
C THR A 29 -12.33 6.06 19.12
N ASP A 30 -12.59 4.76 18.96
CA ASP A 30 -13.94 4.20 18.76
C ASP A 30 -14.00 2.77 19.36
N PRO A 31 -14.50 2.63 20.60
CA PRO A 31 -14.59 1.34 21.27
C PRO A 31 -15.45 0.29 20.55
N THR A 32 -16.44 0.71 19.78
CA THR A 32 -17.39 -0.20 19.12
C THR A 32 -16.81 -0.71 17.81
N LEU A 33 -16.18 0.18 17.05
CA LEU A 33 -15.53 -0.20 15.80
C LEU A 33 -14.23 -0.98 16.06
N ALA A 34 -13.45 -0.62 17.09
CA ALA A 34 -12.22 -1.32 17.46
C ALA A 34 -12.44 -2.81 17.76
N GLN A 35 -13.58 -3.18 18.37
CA GLN A 35 -13.94 -4.58 18.61
C GLN A 35 -14.04 -5.40 17.32
N LYS A 36 -14.32 -4.77 16.17
CA LYS A 36 -14.41 -5.46 14.87
C LYS A 36 -13.05 -5.75 14.24
N ILE A 37 -11.96 -5.18 14.77
CA ILE A 37 -10.60 -5.46 14.28
C ILE A 37 -10.21 -6.91 14.60
N ILE A 38 -10.61 -7.43 15.78
CA ILE A 38 -10.47 -8.84 16.17
C ILE A 38 -11.77 -9.29 16.87
N PRO A 39 -12.83 -9.63 16.11
CA PRO A 39 -14.20 -9.81 16.63
C PRO A 39 -14.32 -10.86 17.73
N ASP A 40 -13.61 -11.98 17.58
CA ASP A 40 -13.61 -13.10 18.54
C ASP A 40 -12.41 -13.09 19.49
N ARG A 41 -11.60 -12.02 19.43
CA ARG A 41 -10.36 -11.83 20.20
C ARG A 41 -9.24 -12.84 19.87
N VAL A 42 -9.36 -13.59 18.78
CA VAL A 42 -8.37 -14.57 18.33
C VAL A 42 -7.98 -14.32 16.86
N HIS A 43 -8.96 -14.13 15.97
CA HIS A 43 -8.77 -14.01 14.53
C HIS A 43 -8.94 -12.57 14.06
N PRO A 44 -7.86 -11.90 13.60
CA PRO A 44 -7.95 -10.56 13.06
C PRO A 44 -8.76 -10.50 11.77
N GLY A 45 -9.50 -9.41 11.58
CA GLY A 45 -10.04 -9.03 10.28
C GLY A 45 -8.97 -8.44 9.34
N PRO A 46 -9.36 -7.97 8.14
CA PRO A 46 -8.44 -7.40 7.15
C PRO A 46 -7.52 -6.30 7.71
N GLY A 47 -8.07 -5.31 8.41
CA GLY A 47 -7.28 -4.24 9.03
C GLY A 47 -6.25 -4.74 10.05
N GLY A 48 -6.62 -5.73 10.87
CA GLY A 48 -5.67 -6.33 11.82
C GLY A 48 -4.59 -7.15 11.12
N HIS A 49 -4.94 -7.90 10.07
CA HIS A 49 -3.97 -8.60 9.24
C HIS A 49 -2.99 -7.66 8.54
N LEU A 50 -3.43 -6.46 8.14
CA LEU A 50 -2.56 -5.44 7.55
C LEU A 50 -1.48 -4.96 8.54
N ILE A 51 -1.85 -4.72 9.81
CA ILE A 51 -0.90 -4.33 10.86
C ILE A 51 0.04 -5.49 11.24
N MET A 52 -0.43 -6.73 11.18
CA MET A 52 0.47 -7.89 11.34
C MET A 52 1.49 -7.98 10.19
N ALA A 53 1.05 -7.74 8.94
CA ALA A 53 1.94 -7.69 7.79
C ALA A 53 2.97 -6.56 7.95
N GLU A 54 2.55 -5.40 8.49
CA GLU A 54 3.46 -4.30 8.80
C GLU A 54 4.60 -4.73 9.73
N CYS A 55 4.26 -5.40 10.83
CA CYS A 55 5.25 -5.86 11.81
C CYS A 55 6.30 -6.80 11.19
N LEU A 56 5.86 -7.68 10.27
CA LEU A 56 6.74 -8.59 9.56
C LEU A 56 7.66 -7.83 8.59
N LEU A 57 7.11 -6.90 7.81
CA LEU A 57 7.87 -6.10 6.86
C LEU A 57 8.90 -5.19 7.56
N LYS A 58 8.56 -4.60 8.71
CA LYS A 58 9.49 -3.85 9.56
C LYS A 58 10.63 -4.74 10.07
N ALA A 59 10.33 -5.95 10.51
CA ALA A 59 11.35 -6.90 10.95
C ALA A 59 12.31 -7.31 9.81
N TRP A 60 11.84 -7.29 8.56
CA TRP A 60 12.65 -7.51 7.36
C TRP A 60 13.31 -6.24 6.80
N ASN A 61 13.15 -5.09 7.45
CA ASN A 61 13.66 -3.79 6.99
C ASN A 61 13.13 -3.40 5.60
N ALA A 62 11.85 -3.65 5.33
CA ALA A 62 11.19 -3.10 4.15
C ALA A 62 11.26 -1.56 4.20
N PRO A 63 11.58 -0.89 3.07
CA PRO A 63 11.62 0.56 3.03
C PRO A 63 10.20 1.14 3.13
N ALA A 64 10.08 2.29 3.79
CA ALA A 64 8.83 3.04 3.86
C ALA A 64 8.48 3.79 2.57
N LEU A 65 9.52 4.25 1.85
CA LEU A 65 9.38 5.14 0.72
C LEU A 65 8.88 4.39 -0.54
N VAL A 66 7.71 4.81 -1.03
CA VAL A 66 7.18 4.45 -2.35
C VAL A 66 7.85 5.31 -3.41
N SER A 67 7.70 6.63 -3.31
CA SER A 67 8.34 7.63 -4.16
C SER A 67 8.36 9.00 -3.46
N SER A 68 9.23 9.91 -3.86
CA SER A 68 9.16 11.30 -3.39
C SER A 68 9.50 12.29 -4.48
N VAL A 69 8.77 13.41 -4.51
CA VAL A 69 9.05 14.54 -5.39
C VAL A 69 8.97 15.84 -4.61
N LYS A 70 10.01 16.67 -4.73
CA LYS A 70 10.05 18.03 -4.18
C LYS A 70 10.28 19.06 -5.28
N LEU A 71 9.38 20.02 -5.39
CA LEU A 71 9.44 21.13 -6.34
C LEU A 71 9.53 22.47 -5.61
N ASP A 72 10.20 23.43 -6.24
CA ASP A 72 10.17 24.84 -5.85
C ASP A 72 9.61 25.66 -7.02
N ALA A 73 8.46 26.30 -6.80
CA ALA A 73 7.76 27.05 -7.83
C ALA A 73 8.41 28.42 -8.12
N ALA A 74 9.13 29.01 -7.16
CA ALA A 74 9.81 30.30 -7.35
C ALA A 74 11.09 30.14 -8.17
N SER A 75 11.94 29.16 -7.83
CA SER A 75 13.14 28.85 -8.61
C SER A 75 12.83 28.03 -9.87
N LYS A 76 11.61 27.48 -9.98
CA LYS A 76 11.15 26.64 -11.11
C LYS A 76 12.02 25.41 -11.30
N THR A 77 12.33 24.72 -10.20
CA THR A 77 13.25 23.57 -10.20
C THR A 77 12.65 22.34 -9.53
N LEU A 78 13.03 21.17 -10.04
CA LEU A 78 12.99 19.92 -9.29
C LEU A 78 14.10 19.96 -8.24
N VAL A 79 13.73 20.03 -6.96
CA VAL A 79 14.68 20.09 -5.83
C VAL A 79 15.22 18.71 -5.53
N SER A 80 14.35 17.70 -5.48
CA SER A 80 14.73 16.30 -5.28
C SER A 80 13.67 15.35 -5.84
N ALA A 81 14.12 14.17 -6.25
CA ALA A 81 13.27 13.02 -6.58
C ALA A 81 13.96 11.74 -6.06
N ALA A 82 13.21 10.82 -5.47
CA ALA A 82 13.71 9.52 -5.05
C ALA A 82 12.67 8.41 -5.32
N ALA A 83 13.15 7.21 -5.64
CA ALA A 83 12.34 6.06 -6.08
C ALA A 83 11.36 6.39 -7.22
N THR A 84 11.76 7.34 -8.08
CA THR A 84 10.97 7.81 -9.21
C THR A 84 11.82 8.51 -10.27
N ARG A 85 11.29 8.60 -11.48
CA ARG A 85 11.83 9.40 -12.58
C ARG A 85 10.85 10.49 -12.97
N VAL A 86 11.28 11.75 -12.82
CA VAL A 86 10.53 12.94 -13.24
C VAL A 86 11.02 13.40 -14.61
N SER A 87 10.09 13.69 -15.52
CA SER A 87 10.36 14.20 -16.86
C SER A 87 9.30 15.23 -17.28
N ASN A 88 9.53 15.93 -18.38
CA ASN A 88 8.59 16.91 -18.94
C ASN A 88 8.10 17.98 -17.95
N LEU A 89 8.91 18.32 -16.93
CA LEU A 89 8.56 19.32 -15.93
C LEU A 89 8.45 20.71 -16.57
N ARG A 90 7.32 21.37 -16.35
CA ARG A 90 7.02 22.71 -16.85
C ARG A 90 6.41 23.55 -15.75
N PHE A 91 6.86 24.79 -15.66
CA PHE A 91 6.31 25.82 -14.79
C PHE A 91 5.68 26.93 -15.65
N GLY A 92 4.39 27.19 -15.43
CA GLY A 92 3.62 28.28 -16.02
C GLY A 92 2.53 28.71 -15.06
N THR A 93 1.34 29.05 -15.58
CA THR A 93 0.15 29.24 -14.73
C THR A 93 -0.21 27.95 -13.99
N SER A 94 0.01 26.80 -14.62
CA SER A 94 0.02 25.48 -13.97
C SER A 94 1.44 24.92 -13.91
N ILE A 95 1.66 24.00 -12.98
CA ILE A 95 2.89 23.20 -12.89
C ILE A 95 2.53 21.80 -13.35
N SER A 96 3.28 21.22 -14.29
CA SER A 96 3.01 19.86 -14.75
C SER A 96 4.28 19.07 -15.02
N TRP A 97 4.23 17.76 -14.80
CA TRP A 97 5.34 16.84 -15.03
C TRP A 97 4.84 15.42 -15.27
N THR A 98 5.67 14.57 -15.84
CA THR A 98 5.45 13.13 -15.90
C THR A 98 6.32 12.46 -14.85
N GLN A 99 5.74 11.55 -14.09
CA GLN A 99 6.40 10.78 -13.06
C GLN A 99 6.28 9.28 -13.39
N THR A 100 7.34 8.52 -13.20
CA THR A 100 7.32 7.06 -13.27
C THR A 100 8.01 6.52 -12.04
N ASP A 101 7.20 6.03 -11.10
CA ASP A 101 7.68 5.51 -9.82
C ASP A 101 8.33 4.15 -9.98
N ASP A 102 9.20 3.80 -9.04
CA ASP A 102 9.84 2.49 -9.01
C ASP A 102 8.97 1.46 -8.25
N ALA A 103 7.98 1.92 -7.47
CA ALA A 103 7.02 1.10 -6.74
C ALA A 103 5.59 1.68 -6.82
N LEU A 104 4.59 0.87 -6.52
CA LEU A 104 3.21 1.30 -6.28
C LEU A 104 2.99 1.47 -4.76
N PRO A 105 2.05 2.32 -4.33
CA PRO A 105 1.68 2.41 -2.91
C PRO A 105 1.06 1.12 -2.40
N MET A 106 1.06 0.92 -1.09
CA MET A 106 0.40 -0.21 -0.44
C MET A 106 -1.12 -0.10 -0.59
N PRO A 107 -1.80 -1.17 -1.03
CA PRO A 107 -3.24 -1.12 -1.23
C PRO A 107 -3.98 -1.15 0.12
N VAL A 108 -4.52 0.00 0.53
CA VAL A 108 -5.39 0.16 1.70
C VAL A 108 -6.84 0.37 1.26
N ASP A 109 -7.77 -0.39 1.83
CA ASP A 109 -9.20 -0.17 1.62
C ASP A 109 -9.71 0.97 2.50
N TRP A 110 -9.63 2.20 1.99
CA TRP A 110 -10.10 3.39 2.67
C TRP A 110 -11.63 3.50 2.79
N ASN A 111 -12.41 2.57 2.20
CA ASN A 111 -13.85 2.51 2.35
C ASN A 111 -14.31 1.58 3.48
N ASP A 112 -13.44 0.71 3.99
CA ASP A 112 -13.73 -0.11 5.16
C ASP A 112 -13.37 0.64 6.46
N PRO A 113 -14.35 1.09 7.25
CA PRO A 113 -14.08 1.86 8.46
C PRO A 113 -13.23 1.10 9.49
N VAL A 114 -13.29 -0.25 9.52
CA VAL A 114 -12.47 -1.05 10.44
C VAL A 114 -11.00 -1.00 10.04
N THR A 115 -10.71 -1.17 8.75
CA THR A 115 -9.35 -1.03 8.20
C THR A 115 -8.81 0.39 8.38
N VAL A 116 -9.64 1.40 8.09
CA VAL A 116 -9.25 2.81 8.30
C VAL A 116 -8.90 3.09 9.75
N LEU A 117 -9.70 2.60 10.71
CA LEU A 117 -9.41 2.76 12.13
C LEU A 117 -8.08 2.09 12.52
N ALA A 118 -7.83 0.88 12.04
CA ALA A 118 -6.60 0.14 12.33
C ALA A 118 -5.35 0.88 11.81
N VAL A 119 -5.37 1.34 10.55
CA VAL A 119 -4.28 2.10 9.93
C VAL A 119 -4.05 3.44 10.65
N ARG A 120 -5.11 4.18 10.94
CA ARG A 120 -5.00 5.46 11.68
C ARG A 120 -4.56 5.30 13.14
N SER A 121 -4.64 4.08 13.68
CA SER A 121 -4.23 3.75 15.03
C SER A 121 -2.82 3.13 15.10
N SER A 122 -2.14 2.96 13.96
CA SER A 122 -0.75 2.49 13.88
C SER A 122 0.16 3.55 13.25
N ASP A 123 1.40 3.17 12.94
CA ASP A 123 2.37 3.94 12.15
C ASP A 123 2.54 3.36 10.73
N PHE A 124 1.50 2.72 10.19
CA PHE A 124 1.55 1.98 8.93
C PHE A 124 2.02 2.86 7.75
N MET A 125 1.48 4.08 7.64
CA MET A 125 1.80 4.97 6.52
C MET A 125 3.26 5.41 6.57
N GLU A 126 3.74 5.80 7.75
CA GLU A 126 5.12 6.23 7.99
C GLU A 126 6.11 5.07 7.88
N ALA A 127 5.69 3.85 8.22
CA ALA A 127 6.56 2.70 8.22
C ALA A 127 6.70 2.04 6.84
N LEU A 128 5.68 2.13 5.97
CA LEU A 128 5.59 1.28 4.77
C LEU A 128 4.99 1.93 3.52
N ASP A 129 4.44 3.15 3.60
CA ASP A 129 3.65 3.70 2.50
C ASP A 129 3.78 5.23 2.36
N GLU A 130 5.02 5.70 2.33
CA GLU A 130 5.35 7.11 2.14
C GLU A 130 5.47 7.46 0.65
N GLU A 131 4.53 8.26 0.14
CA GLU A 131 4.55 8.82 -1.22
C GLU A 131 4.48 10.37 -1.20
N PRO A 132 5.46 11.07 -0.57
CA PRO A 132 5.37 12.51 -0.38
C PRO A 132 5.53 13.33 -1.67
N LEU A 133 4.57 14.23 -1.89
CA LEU A 133 4.67 15.35 -2.83
C LEU A 133 4.81 16.66 -2.05
N VAL A 134 5.93 17.34 -2.26
CA VAL A 134 6.23 18.65 -1.65
C VAL A 134 6.35 19.69 -2.76
N VAL A 135 5.58 20.76 -2.68
CA VAL A 135 5.67 21.89 -3.60
C VAL A 135 5.69 23.19 -2.82
N THR A 136 6.82 23.89 -2.89
CA THR A 136 7.07 25.11 -2.11
C THR A 136 6.95 26.36 -2.97
N ASN A 137 6.76 27.51 -2.31
CA ASN A 137 6.76 28.84 -2.93
C ASN A 137 5.70 29.05 -4.02
N LEU A 138 4.53 28.41 -3.88
CA LEU A 138 3.38 28.61 -4.75
C LEU A 138 2.75 30.00 -4.54
N ASP A 139 2.31 30.64 -5.62
CA ASP A 139 1.80 32.01 -5.60
C ASP A 139 0.32 32.12 -5.20
N ALA A 140 -0.52 31.21 -5.67
CA ALA A 140 -1.93 31.11 -5.30
C ALA A 140 -2.13 30.41 -3.93
N PRO A 141 -3.18 30.77 -3.17
CA PRO A 141 -3.43 30.19 -1.84
C PRO A 141 -3.85 28.73 -1.90
N ARG A 142 -4.49 28.29 -3.00
CA ARG A 142 -4.99 26.92 -3.17
C ARG A 142 -4.69 26.41 -4.57
N TRP A 143 -4.45 25.11 -4.66
CA TRP A 143 -4.06 24.41 -5.87
C TRP A 143 -4.77 23.06 -5.98
N THR A 144 -5.31 22.77 -7.16
CA THR A 144 -5.91 21.48 -7.47
C THR A 144 -4.86 20.60 -8.13
N LEU A 145 -4.64 19.42 -7.54
CA LEU A 145 -3.82 18.36 -8.11
C LEU A 145 -4.67 17.44 -8.96
N THR A 146 -4.26 17.24 -10.21
CA THR A 146 -4.77 16.17 -11.06
C THR A 146 -3.65 15.22 -11.47
N ILE A 147 -4.00 13.94 -11.63
CA ILE A 147 -3.10 12.91 -12.14
C ILE A 147 -3.84 12.15 -13.25
N ASP A 148 -3.26 12.12 -14.45
CA ASP A 148 -3.90 11.62 -15.68
C ASP A 148 -5.27 12.27 -15.98
N GLY A 149 -5.42 13.53 -15.57
CA GLY A 149 -6.67 14.28 -15.70
C GLY A 149 -7.72 13.97 -14.63
N GLU A 150 -7.46 13.03 -13.72
CA GLU A 150 -8.34 12.76 -12.58
C GLU A 150 -8.06 13.73 -11.43
N ASN A 151 -9.12 14.27 -10.80
CA ASN A 151 -8.99 15.15 -9.65
C ASN A 151 -8.63 14.36 -8.38
N ILE A 152 -7.46 14.66 -7.80
CA ILE A 152 -6.98 14.03 -6.56
C ILE A 152 -7.41 14.84 -5.33
N GLY A 153 -7.42 16.17 -5.45
CA GLY A 153 -7.81 17.06 -4.38
C GLY A 153 -7.35 18.49 -4.60
N THR A 154 -7.86 19.39 -3.73
CA THR A 154 -7.42 20.79 -3.68
C THR A 154 -6.79 21.07 -2.33
N PHE A 155 -5.54 21.53 -2.38
CA PHE A 155 -4.69 21.75 -1.22
C PHE A 155 -4.33 23.23 -1.11
N THR A 156 -4.12 23.69 0.11
CA THR A 156 -3.47 24.98 0.36
C THR A 156 -2.00 24.91 -0.05
N ARG A 157 -1.41 26.06 -0.39
CA ARG A 157 0.04 26.13 -0.64
C ARG A 157 0.84 25.72 0.61
N GLU A 158 0.32 25.96 1.81
CA GLU A 158 0.94 25.55 3.06
C GLU A 158 0.94 24.02 3.24
N GLU A 159 -0.16 23.33 2.90
CA GLU A 159 -0.23 21.86 2.91
C GLU A 159 0.75 21.26 1.89
N LEU A 160 0.82 21.80 0.67
CA LEU A 160 1.78 21.34 -0.35
C LEU A 160 3.23 21.64 0.05
N ALA A 161 3.49 22.76 0.72
CA ALA A 161 4.82 23.10 1.21
C ALA A 161 5.27 22.20 2.38
N ALA A 162 4.33 21.79 3.25
CA ALA A 162 4.56 20.82 4.30
C ALA A 162 4.76 19.40 3.74
N GLY A 163 4.08 19.08 2.65
CA GLY A 163 4.10 17.78 1.99
C GLY A 163 2.81 17.00 2.23
N ILE A 164 2.23 16.48 1.15
CA ILE A 164 1.11 15.55 1.21
C ILE A 164 1.60 14.15 0.86
N ASN A 165 1.05 13.11 1.51
CA ASN A 165 1.34 11.72 1.15
C ASN A 165 0.31 11.20 0.14
N LEU A 166 0.71 11.02 -1.11
CA LEU A 166 -0.17 10.62 -2.22
C LEU A 166 -0.80 9.23 -2.03
N ALA A 167 -0.18 8.35 -1.26
CA ALA A 167 -0.69 7.00 -0.97
C ALA A 167 -2.03 7.00 -0.20
N GLN A 168 -2.39 8.13 0.43
CA GLN A 168 -3.67 8.31 1.14
C GLN A 168 -4.83 8.72 0.21
N TYR A 169 -4.57 8.93 -1.09
CA TYR A 169 -5.56 9.43 -2.03
C TYR A 169 -5.88 8.41 -3.12
N ALA A 170 -7.04 8.56 -3.76
CA ALA A 170 -7.49 7.71 -4.87
C ALA A 170 -6.76 8.04 -6.18
N THR A 171 -5.43 7.86 -6.21
CA THR A 171 -4.58 8.12 -7.38
C THR A 171 -4.68 6.98 -8.41
N PRO A 172 -4.31 7.21 -9.68
CA PRO A 172 -4.13 6.12 -10.65
C PRO A 172 -3.17 5.01 -10.18
N MET A 173 -2.12 5.38 -9.44
CA MET A 173 -1.17 4.43 -8.83
C MET A 173 -1.86 3.58 -7.75
N ALA A 174 -2.67 4.18 -6.87
CA ALA A 174 -3.45 3.45 -5.86
C ALA A 174 -4.49 2.52 -6.51
N LYS A 175 -5.12 2.93 -7.61
CA LYS A 175 -6.01 2.05 -8.39
C LYS A 175 -5.26 0.86 -8.99
N GLN A 176 -4.05 1.09 -9.51
CA GLN A 176 -3.20 0.03 -10.00
C GLN A 176 -2.79 -0.93 -8.86
N ALA A 177 -2.42 -0.40 -7.68
CA ALA A 177 -2.12 -1.20 -6.49
C ALA A 177 -3.32 -2.06 -6.04
N ALA A 178 -4.53 -1.50 -6.06
CA ALA A 178 -5.75 -2.25 -5.76
C ALA A 178 -6.00 -3.39 -6.78
N GLN A 179 -5.66 -3.20 -8.06
CA GLN A 179 -5.72 -4.27 -9.05
C GLN A 179 -4.72 -5.40 -8.72
N VAL A 180 -3.50 -5.06 -8.31
CA VAL A 180 -2.51 -6.04 -7.84
C VAL A 180 -3.03 -6.79 -6.61
N GLN A 181 -3.65 -6.10 -5.66
CA GLN A 181 -4.27 -6.72 -4.49
C GLN A 181 -5.39 -7.70 -4.89
N ALA A 182 -6.27 -7.31 -5.82
CA ALA A 182 -7.34 -8.18 -6.30
C ALA A 182 -6.80 -9.47 -6.92
N LEU A 183 -5.73 -9.38 -7.71
CA LEU A 183 -5.04 -10.54 -8.28
C LEU A 183 -4.33 -11.37 -7.18
N THR A 184 -3.82 -10.71 -6.13
CA THR A 184 -3.26 -11.35 -4.92
C THR A 184 -4.29 -12.22 -4.22
N VAL A 185 -5.47 -11.66 -3.96
CA VAL A 185 -6.59 -12.39 -3.35
C VAL A 185 -7.03 -13.55 -4.24
N LYS A 186 -7.12 -13.33 -5.57
CA LYS A 186 -7.52 -14.36 -6.53
C LYS A 186 -6.56 -15.55 -6.55
N HIS A 187 -5.25 -15.34 -6.66
CA HIS A 187 -4.31 -16.47 -6.69
C HIS A 187 -4.29 -17.20 -5.33
N ASN A 188 -4.38 -16.49 -4.20
CA ASN A 188 -4.50 -17.11 -2.88
C ASN A 188 -5.77 -17.97 -2.74
N ALA A 189 -6.89 -17.56 -3.32
CA ALA A 189 -8.11 -18.35 -3.32
C ALA A 189 -7.93 -19.66 -4.12
N ILE A 190 -7.25 -19.61 -5.28
CA ILE A 190 -6.91 -20.81 -6.07
C ILE A 190 -5.96 -21.70 -5.28
N HIS A 191 -4.92 -21.12 -4.66
CA HIS A 191 -3.98 -21.84 -3.82
C HIS A 191 -4.69 -22.57 -2.66
N PHE A 192 -5.62 -21.88 -1.98
CA PHE A 192 -6.37 -22.48 -0.89
C PHE A 192 -7.34 -23.57 -1.36
N LEU A 193 -7.98 -23.43 -2.53
CA LEU A 193 -8.76 -24.52 -3.12
C LEU A 193 -7.87 -25.75 -3.38
N ARG A 194 -6.72 -25.53 -4.00
CA ARG A 194 -5.72 -26.56 -4.32
C ARG A 194 -5.21 -27.27 -3.07
N TRP A 195 -4.82 -26.51 -2.05
CA TRP A 195 -4.24 -27.04 -0.82
C TRP A 195 -5.29 -27.61 0.14
N ARG A 196 -6.29 -26.81 0.52
CA ARG A 196 -7.23 -27.13 1.61
C ARG A 196 -8.37 -28.05 1.19
N SER A 197 -8.76 -28.03 -0.08
CA SER A 197 -9.90 -28.84 -0.56
C SER A 197 -9.48 -30.10 -1.31
N VAL A 198 -8.27 -30.11 -1.89
CA VAL A 198 -7.79 -31.26 -2.69
C VAL A 198 -6.59 -31.93 -2.02
N GLN A 199 -5.47 -31.24 -1.89
CA GLN A 199 -4.20 -31.87 -1.47
C GLN A 199 -4.28 -32.48 -0.07
N VAL A 200 -4.66 -31.71 0.95
CA VAL A 200 -4.65 -32.19 2.35
C VAL A 200 -5.72 -33.27 2.59
N PRO A 201 -6.99 -33.07 2.17
CA PRO A 201 -8.03 -34.07 2.42
C PRO A 201 -7.79 -35.40 1.71
N LEU A 202 -7.16 -35.38 0.52
CA LEU A 202 -6.97 -36.56 -0.32
C LEU A 202 -5.52 -37.07 -0.34
N GLN A 203 -4.66 -36.64 0.59
CA GLN A 203 -3.23 -36.97 0.59
C GLN A 203 -2.90 -38.48 0.62
N ALA A 204 -3.80 -39.31 1.15
CA ALA A 204 -3.62 -40.76 1.22
C ALA A 204 -4.06 -41.48 -0.07
N GLU A 205 -4.83 -40.79 -0.92
CA GLU A 205 -5.37 -41.35 -2.15
C GLU A 205 -4.30 -41.40 -3.24
N LYS A 206 -4.25 -42.53 -3.97
CA LYS A 206 -3.24 -42.76 -5.04
C LYS A 206 -3.81 -42.58 -6.45
N ASP A 207 -4.96 -41.93 -6.56
CA ASP A 207 -5.63 -41.72 -7.84
C ASP A 207 -4.87 -40.70 -8.72
N PRO A 208 -4.46 -41.07 -9.95
CA PRO A 208 -3.78 -40.15 -10.86
C PRO A 208 -4.61 -38.89 -11.21
N HIS A 209 -5.94 -38.94 -11.10
CA HIS A 209 -6.81 -37.78 -11.31
C HIS A 209 -6.57 -36.67 -10.29
N ILE A 210 -6.20 -37.00 -9.05
CA ILE A 210 -5.87 -36.01 -8.01
C ILE A 210 -4.61 -35.25 -8.40
N LYS A 211 -3.56 -35.98 -8.81
CA LYS A 211 -2.31 -35.37 -9.27
C LYS A 211 -2.55 -34.44 -10.46
N LYS A 212 -3.40 -34.86 -11.41
CA LYS A 212 -3.78 -34.02 -12.55
C LYS A 212 -4.52 -32.77 -12.09
N ALA A 213 -5.51 -32.89 -11.22
CA ALA A 213 -6.27 -31.73 -10.71
C ALA A 213 -5.38 -30.71 -9.99
N LEU A 214 -4.44 -31.17 -9.16
CA LEU A 214 -3.46 -30.30 -8.51
C LEU A 214 -2.59 -29.56 -9.53
N ALA A 215 -2.12 -30.24 -10.58
CA ALA A 215 -1.30 -29.63 -11.62
C ALA A 215 -2.07 -28.57 -12.44
N GLU A 216 -3.35 -28.80 -12.73
CA GLU A 216 -4.19 -27.81 -13.42
C GLU A 216 -4.45 -26.58 -12.55
N LEU A 217 -4.67 -26.76 -11.24
CA LEU A 217 -4.81 -25.63 -10.31
C LEU A 217 -3.51 -24.85 -10.15
N ASP A 218 -2.37 -25.53 -10.11
CA ASP A 218 -1.04 -24.90 -10.07
C ASP A 218 -0.80 -24.07 -11.35
N ALA A 219 -1.15 -24.60 -12.53
CA ALA A 219 -1.05 -23.89 -13.79
C ALA A 219 -1.96 -22.66 -13.84
N PHE A 220 -3.20 -22.80 -13.38
CA PHE A 220 -4.14 -21.68 -13.32
C PHE A 220 -3.71 -20.59 -12.33
N GLU A 221 -3.19 -20.97 -11.16
CA GLU A 221 -2.60 -20.02 -10.21
C GLU A 221 -1.44 -19.26 -10.85
N ALA A 222 -0.56 -19.96 -11.57
CA ALA A 222 0.60 -19.37 -12.24
C ALA A 222 0.21 -18.32 -13.29
N ASP A 223 -0.87 -18.54 -14.05
CA ASP A 223 -1.39 -17.55 -14.99
C ASP A 223 -1.85 -16.27 -14.28
N VAL A 224 -2.57 -16.40 -13.16
CA VAL A 224 -3.00 -15.25 -12.35
C VAL A 224 -1.80 -14.52 -11.73
N VAL A 225 -0.78 -15.25 -11.27
CA VAL A 225 0.46 -14.65 -10.75
C VAL A 225 1.20 -13.89 -11.86
N LYS A 226 1.21 -14.40 -13.10
CA LYS A 226 1.80 -13.68 -14.23
C LYS A 226 1.06 -12.37 -14.51
N GLU A 227 -0.28 -12.39 -14.49
CA GLU A 227 -1.10 -11.17 -14.59
C GLU A 227 -0.80 -10.19 -13.45
N GLN A 228 -0.71 -10.67 -12.21
CA GLN A 228 -0.38 -9.86 -11.02
C GLN A 228 0.97 -9.17 -11.18
N ARG A 229 2.01 -9.89 -11.62
CA ARG A 229 3.36 -9.35 -11.81
C ARG A 229 3.40 -8.32 -12.94
N ALA A 230 2.65 -8.53 -14.01
CA ALA A 230 2.50 -7.53 -15.07
C ALA A 230 1.76 -6.27 -14.59
N ALA A 231 0.71 -6.44 -13.78
CA ALA A 231 -0.04 -5.34 -13.18
C ALA A 231 0.76 -4.56 -12.12
N ALA A 232 1.78 -5.17 -11.52
CA ALA A 232 2.63 -4.54 -10.50
C ALA A 232 3.72 -3.62 -11.07
N LEU A 233 3.93 -3.59 -12.40
CA LEU A 233 4.90 -2.70 -13.03
C LEU A 233 4.36 -1.26 -13.08
N PRO A 234 4.96 -0.29 -12.35
CA PRO A 234 4.49 1.09 -12.37
C PRO A 234 4.50 1.70 -13.77
N ARG A 235 3.60 2.65 -14.02
CA ARG A 235 3.41 3.30 -15.31
C ARG A 235 3.74 4.80 -15.21
N PRO A 236 4.10 5.45 -16.33
CA PRO A 236 4.22 6.90 -16.35
C PRO A 236 2.84 7.54 -16.17
N HIS A 237 2.74 8.46 -15.21
CA HIS A 237 1.53 9.26 -14.94
C HIS A 237 1.81 10.75 -15.13
N ARG A 238 0.82 11.50 -15.63
CA ARG A 238 0.90 12.94 -15.87
C ARG A 238 0.29 13.69 -14.69
N PHE A 239 1.13 14.42 -13.97
CA PHE A 239 0.74 15.26 -12.86
C PHE A 239 0.53 16.70 -13.33
N GLU A 240 -0.47 17.36 -12.76
CA GLU A 240 -0.70 18.79 -12.96
C GLU A 240 -1.25 19.44 -11.68
N LEU A 241 -0.65 20.57 -11.31
CA LEU A 241 -1.12 21.48 -10.28
C LEU A 241 -1.63 22.74 -10.96
N THR A 242 -2.90 23.08 -10.72
CA THR A 242 -3.55 24.29 -11.23
C THR A 242 -4.02 25.18 -10.08
N PRO A 243 -3.88 26.51 -10.16
CA PRO A 243 -4.45 27.41 -9.15
C PRO A 243 -5.96 27.18 -9.04
N ALA A 244 -6.45 26.94 -7.83
CA ALA A 244 -7.88 26.88 -7.56
C ALA A 244 -8.43 28.31 -7.34
N GLN A 245 -9.68 28.53 -7.77
CA GLN A 245 -10.41 29.77 -7.48
C GLN A 245 -10.74 29.86 -5.98
#